data_AF-A0A2N9M5Q6-F1
#
_entry.id   AF-A0A2N9M5Q6-F1
#
_cell.length_a   1.000
_cell.length_b   1.000
_cell.length_c   1.000
_cell.angle_alpha   90.00
_cell.angle_beta   90.00
_cell.angle_gamma   90.00
#
_symmetry.space_group_name_H-M   'P 1'
#
loop_
_entity.id
_entity.type
_entity.pdbx_description
1 polymer ?
#
loop_
_entity_poly.entity_id
_entity_poly.type
_entity_poly.pdbx_seq_one_letter_code
_entity_poly.pdbx_strand_id
1 'polypeptide(L)'
;MADANSTRAKIRTSLFCLWVIAVVAPLCPLAGSAIPLEDPASAVSVTNLETFGTAGKEGTLYPDHETVLFQHKGTGCVTHMWFGGDWPGYDRTRIRFYVDGETKASIDMELFLGHGIGWGDASAPWGSARMGKTGHPSGLYNTYRIPFGKSIRVTGQLGAGVGKRQVFWWIIRGVENLPVFLGNLRLPPNARLHLQVRENVELKPLQMFDICQAPGAGALYQVTLSVASKNFNFLEAVLRAYLDGAHEALLLSSGTEDYFLGTYYFNRGMYHLPIAGLTHKEQDADGTCRFSAYRFHEDDPIIFQKGFRLAWRNGEEKDGKPYGSPQHSRATSYVWLYEW
;
A
#
# COMPACT_ATOMS: atom_id res chain seq x y z
N MET A 1 82.66 -25.29 35.91
CA MET A 1 82.88 -23.83 35.79
C MET A 1 81.48 -23.23 35.69
N ALA A 2 80.84 -22.86 36.81
CA ALA A 2 80.93 -21.56 37.52
C ALA A 2 80.53 -20.41 36.56
N ASP A 3 79.57 -19.51 36.79
CA ASP A 3 78.81 -19.01 37.96
C ASP A 3 77.51 -18.37 37.41
N ALA A 4 76.31 -18.53 38.01
CA ALA A 4 75.74 -17.85 39.19
C ALA A 4 75.46 -16.33 39.01
N ASN A 5 74.16 -15.97 38.95
CA ASN A 5 73.51 -14.73 39.43
C ASN A 5 71.98 -14.93 39.29
N SER A 6 71.19 -15.25 40.32
CA SER A 6 70.73 -14.40 41.44
C SER A 6 70.16 -13.06 40.92
N THR A 7 68.90 -12.62 41.14
CA THR A 7 68.18 -12.55 42.42
C THR A 7 66.73 -12.02 42.22
N ARG A 8 65.80 -12.53 43.02
CA ARG A 8 64.61 -11.90 43.66
C ARG A 8 63.61 -11.02 42.87
N ALA A 9 62.37 -11.53 42.85
CA ALA A 9 61.15 -10.74 42.72
C ALA A 9 61.01 -9.69 43.84
N LYS A 10 60.70 -8.44 43.46
CA LYS A 10 60.27 -7.37 44.35
C LYS A 10 58.79 -7.07 44.09
N ILE A 11 57.99 -7.24 45.13
CA ILE A 11 56.60 -6.78 45.23
C ILE A 11 56.62 -5.25 45.15
N ARG A 12 55.89 -4.67 44.20
CA ARG A 12 55.56 -3.24 44.16
C ARG A 12 54.07 -3.06 44.37
N THR A 13 53.74 -2.45 45.50
CA THR A 13 52.43 -1.96 45.90
C THR A 13 51.99 -0.87 44.92
N SER A 14 50.95 -1.11 44.13
CA SER A 14 50.33 -0.07 43.31
C SER A 14 49.25 0.64 44.13
N LEU A 15 49.45 1.94 44.35
CA LEU A 15 48.45 2.87 44.87
C LEU A 15 47.17 2.78 44.01
N PHE A 16 46.04 2.46 44.64
CA PHE A 16 44.72 2.60 44.05
C PHE A 16 44.33 4.09 44.11
N CYS A 17 44.51 4.82 43.01
CA CYS A 17 43.84 6.11 42.81
C CYS A 17 42.36 5.83 42.47
N LEU A 18 41.47 6.03 43.45
CA LEU A 18 40.04 6.15 43.18
C LEU A 18 39.81 7.41 42.33
N TRP A 19 39.55 7.21 41.04
CA TRP A 19 38.86 8.22 40.24
C TRP A 19 37.37 8.11 40.55
N VAL A 20 36.87 9.02 41.38
CA VAL A 20 35.42 9.26 41.47
C VAL A 20 35.01 9.91 40.15
N ILE A 21 34.51 9.09 39.22
CA ILE A 21 33.78 9.60 38.07
C ILE A 21 32.44 10.09 38.61
N ALA A 22 32.32 11.41 38.81
CA ALA A 22 31.02 12.03 38.97
C ALA A 22 30.26 11.87 37.65
N VAL A 23 29.38 10.86 37.59
CA VAL A 23 28.39 10.76 36.52
C VAL A 23 27.38 11.89 36.75
N VAL A 24 27.66 13.05 36.18
CA VAL A 24 26.64 14.08 35.98
C VAL A 24 25.76 13.55 34.86
N ALA A 25 24.70 12.83 35.22
CA ALA A 25 23.62 12.55 34.30
C ALA A 25 23.05 13.89 33.85
N PRO A 26 23.06 14.23 32.55
CA PRO A 26 22.27 15.36 32.10
C PRO A 26 20.82 14.96 32.34
N LEU A 27 20.14 15.67 33.24
CA LEU A 27 18.69 15.75 33.26
C LEU A 27 18.30 16.36 31.91
N CYS A 28 18.19 15.51 30.90
CA CYS A 28 17.47 15.85 29.69
C CYS A 28 16.04 16.06 30.18
N PRO A 29 15.49 17.29 30.15
CA PRO A 29 14.06 17.42 30.34
C PRO A 29 13.44 16.55 29.25
N LEU A 30 12.69 15.52 29.66
CA LEU A 30 11.69 14.94 28.79
C LEU A 30 10.83 16.13 28.38
N ALA A 31 11.12 16.71 27.23
CA ALA A 31 10.17 17.51 26.51
C ALA A 31 9.05 16.54 26.19
N GLY A 32 8.12 16.37 27.15
CA GLY A 32 6.82 15.84 26.84
C GLY A 32 6.37 16.68 25.67
N SER A 33 6.23 16.05 24.50
CA SER A 33 5.61 16.68 23.36
C SER A 33 4.27 17.18 23.88
N ALA A 34 4.15 18.49 24.12
CA ALA A 34 2.86 19.07 24.38
C ALA A 34 2.03 18.66 23.16
N ILE A 35 1.01 17.82 23.41
CA ILE A 35 0.00 17.51 22.41
C ILE A 35 -0.45 18.90 21.93
N PRO A 36 -0.28 19.25 20.64
CA PRO A 36 -0.74 20.52 20.15
C PRO A 36 -2.20 20.67 20.58
N LEU A 37 -2.55 21.80 21.20
CA LEU A 37 -3.94 22.09 21.53
C LEU A 37 -4.73 21.98 20.23
N GLU A 38 -5.46 20.87 20.06
CA GLU A 38 -6.35 20.68 18.93
C GLU A 38 -7.32 21.85 18.94
N ASP A 39 -7.49 22.49 17.77
CA ASP A 39 -8.63 23.37 17.55
C ASP A 39 -9.89 22.62 18.00
N PRO A 40 -10.67 23.10 19.00
CA PRO A 40 -11.88 22.44 19.46
C PRO A 40 -12.91 22.19 18.34
N ALA A 41 -12.83 22.94 17.24
CA ALA A 41 -13.66 22.74 16.05
C ALA A 41 -13.23 21.52 15.20
N SER A 42 -12.05 20.95 15.47
CA SER A 42 -11.55 19.75 14.81
C SER A 42 -11.86 18.45 15.57
N ALA A 43 -12.16 18.54 16.87
CA ALA A 43 -12.53 17.40 17.71
C ALA A 43 -13.94 16.88 17.35
N VAL A 44 -14.01 15.65 16.85
CA VAL A 44 -15.29 14.98 16.63
C VAL A 44 -15.77 14.38 17.94
N SER A 45 -16.94 14.83 18.41
CA SER A 45 -17.55 14.26 19.61
C SER A 45 -17.89 12.80 19.36
N VAL A 46 -17.30 11.90 20.16
CA VAL A 46 -17.59 10.45 20.11
C VAL A 46 -19.08 10.17 20.36
N THR A 47 -19.80 11.08 21.02
CA THR A 47 -21.25 10.98 21.25
C THR A 47 -22.09 10.99 19.97
N ASN A 48 -21.54 11.48 18.85
CA ASN A 48 -22.23 11.57 17.56
C ASN A 48 -21.73 10.52 16.55
N LEU A 49 -20.93 9.55 17.03
CA LEU A 49 -20.40 8.45 16.23
C LEU A 49 -21.21 7.19 16.52
N GLU A 50 -21.78 6.60 15.48
CA GLU A 50 -22.43 5.29 15.55
C GLU A 50 -21.66 4.29 14.71
N THR A 51 -21.47 3.08 15.24
CA THR A 51 -20.83 1.99 14.49
C THR A 51 -21.88 1.30 13.64
N PHE A 52 -21.57 1.07 12.37
CA PHE A 52 -22.35 0.22 11.48
C PHE A 52 -21.53 -0.97 10.99
N GLY A 53 -22.21 -2.02 10.53
CA GLY A 53 -21.54 -3.12 9.86
C GLY A 53 -22.41 -4.34 9.66
N THR A 54 -21.83 -5.33 9.01
CA THR A 54 -22.43 -6.64 8.76
C THR A 54 -21.34 -7.72 8.68
N ALA A 55 -21.76 -8.97 8.84
CA ALA A 55 -20.96 -10.12 8.49
C ALA A 55 -21.82 -11.11 7.69
N GLY A 56 -21.30 -11.59 6.57
CA GLY A 56 -21.87 -12.69 5.80
C GLY A 56 -21.21 -14.00 6.20
N LYS A 57 -21.99 -14.95 6.69
CA LYS A 57 -21.56 -16.33 6.91
C LYS A 57 -22.16 -17.20 5.82
N GLU A 58 -21.30 -17.81 5.00
CA GLU A 58 -21.71 -18.69 3.90
C GLU A 58 -22.68 -18.03 2.90
N GLY A 59 -22.46 -16.75 2.58
CA GLY A 59 -23.21 -16.12 1.50
C GLY A 59 -22.80 -16.68 0.14
N THR A 60 -23.55 -16.34 -0.90
CA THR A 60 -23.32 -16.87 -2.24
C THR A 60 -22.92 -15.76 -3.19
N LEU A 61 -21.85 -15.96 -3.95
CA LEU A 61 -21.47 -15.12 -5.10
C LEU A 61 -21.77 -15.84 -6.41
N TYR A 62 -22.02 -15.04 -7.45
CA TYR A 62 -22.39 -15.50 -8.77
C TYR A 62 -21.47 -14.92 -9.85
N PRO A 63 -21.33 -15.61 -11.00
CA PRO A 63 -20.48 -15.12 -12.09
C PRO A 63 -21.16 -14.06 -12.95
N ASP A 64 -22.48 -14.10 -13.08
CA ASP A 64 -23.27 -13.33 -14.02
C ASP A 64 -23.90 -12.07 -13.43
N HIS A 65 -23.92 -11.94 -12.10
CA HIS A 65 -24.48 -10.76 -11.43
C HIS A 65 -23.82 -10.45 -10.09
N GLU A 66 -23.98 -9.21 -9.65
CA GLU A 66 -23.50 -8.74 -8.36
C GLU A 66 -24.41 -9.20 -7.22
N THR A 67 -23.81 -9.67 -6.13
CA THR A 67 -24.46 -9.89 -4.85
C THR A 67 -24.22 -8.69 -3.95
N VAL A 68 -25.28 -8.13 -3.37
CA VAL A 68 -25.16 -7.07 -2.37
C VAL A 68 -24.62 -7.67 -1.06
N LEU A 69 -23.45 -7.21 -0.64
CA LEU A 69 -22.80 -7.65 0.60
C LEU A 69 -23.14 -6.74 1.78
N PHE A 70 -23.31 -5.44 1.51
CA PHE A 70 -23.63 -4.43 2.51
C PHE A 70 -24.30 -3.20 1.88
N GLN A 71 -25.22 -2.58 2.60
CA GLN A 71 -25.81 -1.27 2.26
C GLN A 71 -26.01 -0.45 3.53
N HIS A 72 -25.70 0.84 3.45
CA HIS A 72 -25.94 1.79 4.55
C HIS A 72 -26.33 3.15 3.99
N LYS A 73 -27.19 3.88 4.70
CA LYS A 73 -27.59 5.26 4.38
C LYS A 73 -27.10 6.18 5.49
N GLY A 74 -26.75 7.41 5.13
CA GLY A 74 -26.19 8.40 6.05
C GLY A 74 -24.82 8.88 5.59
N THR A 75 -24.10 9.55 6.50
CA THR A 75 -22.73 10.00 6.31
C THR A 75 -21.81 9.16 7.18
N GLY A 76 -20.67 8.71 6.66
CA GLY A 76 -19.75 7.90 7.44
C GLY A 76 -18.53 7.44 6.67
N CYS A 77 -17.81 6.50 7.26
CA CYS A 77 -16.62 5.91 6.68
C CYS A 77 -16.61 4.41 6.92
N VAL A 78 -16.43 3.60 5.87
CA VAL A 78 -16.07 2.19 6.04
C VAL A 78 -14.62 2.13 6.50
N THR A 79 -14.34 1.34 7.54
CA THR A 79 -13.04 1.34 8.23
C THR A 79 -12.40 -0.03 8.33
N HIS A 80 -13.16 -1.11 8.10
CA HIS A 80 -12.66 -2.47 8.22
C HIS A 80 -13.43 -3.40 7.30
N MET A 81 -12.67 -4.15 6.51
CA MET A 81 -13.18 -5.17 5.62
C MET A 81 -12.36 -6.45 5.79
N TRP A 82 -13.04 -7.59 5.73
CA TRP A 82 -12.41 -8.90 5.62
C TRP A 82 -13.21 -9.76 4.64
N PHE A 83 -12.52 -10.59 3.87
CA PHE A 83 -13.08 -11.43 2.82
C PHE A 83 -12.44 -12.83 2.81
N GLY A 84 -13.26 -13.85 2.60
CA GLY A 84 -12.83 -15.24 2.55
C GLY A 84 -13.67 -16.09 1.59
N GLY A 85 -13.01 -17.06 0.95
CA GLY A 85 -13.55 -17.94 -0.06
C GLY A 85 -12.54 -19.03 -0.48
N ASP A 86 -13.02 -20.15 -1.00
CA ASP A 86 -12.17 -21.27 -1.42
C ASP A 86 -12.66 -21.87 -2.74
N TRP A 87 -12.09 -21.39 -3.85
CA TRP A 87 -12.30 -21.95 -5.19
C TRP A 87 -11.20 -21.48 -6.16
N PRO A 88 -10.85 -22.24 -7.21
CA PRO A 88 -9.92 -21.76 -8.23
C PRO A 88 -10.39 -20.42 -8.85
N GLY A 89 -9.59 -19.36 -8.72
CA GLY A 89 -9.93 -18.02 -9.18
C GLY A 89 -10.53 -17.07 -8.13
N TYR A 90 -10.53 -17.44 -6.84
CA TYR A 90 -11.00 -16.56 -5.75
C TYR A 90 -10.22 -15.23 -5.67
N ASP A 91 -8.98 -15.21 -6.14
CA ASP A 91 -8.11 -14.04 -6.25
C ASP A 91 -8.72 -12.93 -7.12
N ARG A 92 -9.49 -13.31 -8.14
CA ARG A 92 -10.15 -12.40 -9.09
C ARG A 92 -11.56 -11.99 -8.67
N THR A 93 -12.02 -12.37 -7.48
CA THR A 93 -13.33 -11.94 -6.96
C THR A 93 -13.40 -10.42 -7.00
N ARG A 94 -14.45 -9.87 -7.63
CA ARG A 94 -14.64 -8.43 -7.73
C ARG A 94 -15.40 -7.93 -6.51
N ILE A 95 -14.84 -6.93 -5.84
CA ILE A 95 -15.50 -6.21 -4.76
C ILE A 95 -15.68 -4.76 -5.21
N ARG A 96 -16.93 -4.30 -5.19
CA ARG A 96 -17.30 -2.96 -5.66
C ARG A 96 -17.92 -2.12 -4.58
N PHE A 97 -17.59 -0.84 -4.59
CA PHE A 97 -18.16 0.16 -3.69
C PHE A 97 -18.82 1.24 -4.53
N TYR A 98 -20.13 1.39 -4.31
CA TYR A 98 -20.97 2.43 -4.88
C TYR A 98 -21.25 3.47 -3.78
N VAL A 99 -20.61 4.61 -3.93
CA VAL A 99 -20.63 5.74 -3.01
C VAL A 99 -21.73 6.74 -3.42
N ASP A 100 -22.50 7.23 -2.45
CA ASP A 100 -23.47 8.32 -2.61
C ASP A 100 -24.52 8.13 -3.71
N GLY A 101 -24.88 6.87 -3.97
CA GLY A 101 -25.91 6.51 -4.95
C GLY A 101 -25.44 6.50 -6.40
N GLU A 102 -24.13 6.51 -6.65
CA GLU A 102 -23.57 6.39 -7.99
C GLU A 102 -23.97 5.07 -8.68
N THR A 103 -24.09 5.13 -10.00
CA THR A 103 -24.41 3.96 -10.84
C THR A 103 -23.17 3.19 -11.29
N LYS A 104 -22.01 3.87 -11.34
CA LYS A 104 -20.70 3.29 -11.61
C LYS A 104 -19.89 3.30 -10.32
N ALA A 105 -19.38 2.15 -9.90
CA ALA A 105 -18.61 2.05 -8.67
C ALA A 105 -17.34 2.92 -8.71
N SER A 106 -17.12 3.70 -7.66
CA SER A 106 -15.90 4.46 -7.39
C SER A 106 -14.71 3.55 -7.15
N ILE A 107 -14.96 2.35 -6.60
CA ILE A 107 -13.97 1.31 -6.41
C ILE A 107 -14.51 0.03 -7.03
N ASP A 108 -13.76 -0.55 -7.96
CA ASP A 108 -14.01 -1.88 -8.50
C ASP A 108 -12.67 -2.64 -8.57
N MET A 109 -12.41 -3.43 -7.54
CA MET A 109 -11.13 -4.13 -7.37
C MET A 109 -11.28 -5.63 -7.53
N GLU A 110 -10.27 -6.28 -8.12
CA GLU A 110 -10.02 -7.69 -7.84
C GLU A 110 -9.49 -7.85 -6.42
N LEU A 111 -9.89 -8.92 -5.75
CA LEU A 111 -9.55 -9.18 -4.36
C LEU A 111 -8.03 -9.18 -4.14
N PHE A 112 -7.25 -9.79 -5.03
CA PHE A 112 -5.79 -9.86 -4.87
C PHE A 112 -5.08 -8.55 -5.22
N LEU A 113 -5.27 -8.03 -6.44
CA LEU A 113 -4.60 -6.78 -6.86
C LEU A 113 -5.04 -5.56 -6.03
N GLY A 114 -6.28 -5.54 -5.53
CA GLY A 114 -6.74 -4.54 -4.56
C GLY A 114 -5.98 -4.58 -3.22
N HIS A 115 -5.36 -5.71 -2.89
CA HIS A 115 -4.46 -5.88 -1.73
C HIS A 115 -2.98 -5.98 -2.14
N GLY A 116 -2.64 -5.52 -3.35
CA GLY A 116 -1.26 -5.51 -3.84
C GLY A 116 -0.73 -6.86 -4.33
N ILE A 117 -1.52 -7.93 -4.28
CA ILE A 117 -1.08 -9.30 -4.60
C ILE A 117 -1.22 -9.54 -6.10
N GLY A 118 -0.09 -9.69 -6.79
CA GLY A 118 -0.08 -10.04 -8.21
C GLY A 118 0.02 -11.54 -8.42
N TRP A 119 -0.33 -11.97 -9.64
CA TRP A 119 0.00 -13.31 -10.15
C TRP A 119 -0.56 -14.48 -9.33
N GLY A 120 -1.59 -14.24 -8.51
CA GLY A 120 -2.18 -15.27 -7.66
C GLY A 120 -1.27 -15.75 -6.54
N ASP A 121 -0.32 -14.92 -6.08
CA ASP A 121 0.67 -15.34 -5.07
C ASP A 121 0.01 -15.95 -3.82
N ALA A 122 0.42 -17.16 -3.49
CA ALA A 122 -0.17 -17.95 -2.42
C ALA A 122 0.35 -17.57 -1.02
N SER A 123 1.44 -16.81 -0.93
CA SER A 123 2.16 -16.52 0.31
C SER A 123 1.24 -15.94 1.40
N ALA A 124 1.25 -16.59 2.55
CA ALA A 124 0.52 -16.24 3.76
C ALA A 124 1.12 -17.00 4.96
N PRO A 125 0.95 -16.54 6.20
CA PRO A 125 0.32 -15.27 6.58
C PRO A 125 1.28 -14.07 6.44
N TRP A 126 0.73 -12.91 6.12
CA TRP A 126 1.40 -11.62 6.23
C TRP A 126 0.37 -10.49 6.39
N GLY A 127 0.84 -9.33 6.87
CA GLY A 127 0.01 -8.13 6.98
C GLY A 127 0.83 -6.86 7.13
N SER A 128 0.18 -5.74 6.83
CA SER A 128 0.63 -4.37 7.08
C SER A 128 -0.42 -3.62 7.92
N ALA A 129 -0.21 -2.32 8.14
CA ALA A 129 -1.17 -1.47 8.84
C ALA A 129 -2.53 -1.37 8.11
N ARG A 130 -2.53 -1.50 6.77
CA ARG A 130 -3.72 -1.26 5.94
C ARG A 130 -4.31 -2.49 5.29
N MET A 131 -3.54 -3.57 5.13
CA MET A 131 -4.03 -4.77 4.45
C MET A 131 -3.20 -6.01 4.78
N GLY A 132 -3.73 -7.19 4.48
CA GLY A 132 -2.98 -8.43 4.63
C GLY A 132 -3.71 -9.66 4.12
N LYS A 133 -2.97 -10.77 4.01
CA LYS A 133 -3.49 -12.10 3.75
C LYS A 133 -3.09 -13.02 4.90
N THR A 134 -4.08 -13.43 5.67
CA THR A 134 -3.89 -14.09 6.97
C THR A 134 -4.21 -15.59 6.96
N GLY A 135 -4.96 -16.06 5.96
CA GLY A 135 -5.39 -17.46 5.85
C GLY A 135 -4.99 -18.11 4.53
N HIS A 136 -5.23 -19.43 4.48
CA HIS A 136 -5.12 -20.25 3.28
C HIS A 136 -6.44 -21.04 3.10
N PRO A 137 -7.01 -21.12 1.87
CA PRO A 137 -6.48 -20.52 0.64
C PRO A 137 -6.66 -18.99 0.59
N SER A 138 -7.63 -18.43 1.30
CA SER A 138 -7.87 -16.99 1.40
C SER A 138 -8.06 -16.53 2.86
N GLY A 139 -8.36 -15.23 3.03
CA GLY A 139 -8.47 -14.57 4.33
C GLY A 139 -7.79 -13.21 4.26
N LEU A 140 -8.37 -12.31 3.47
CA LEU A 140 -7.81 -10.98 3.22
C LEU A 140 -8.52 -9.96 4.08
N TYR A 141 -7.76 -9.06 4.69
CA TYR A 141 -8.33 -7.89 5.35
C TYR A 141 -7.78 -6.62 4.72
N ASN A 142 -8.57 -5.54 4.79
CA ASN A 142 -8.05 -4.19 4.67
C ASN A 142 -8.79 -3.22 5.60
N THR A 143 -8.13 -2.10 5.89
CA THR A 143 -8.64 -1.01 6.74
C THR A 143 -8.65 0.32 5.98
N TYR A 144 -8.83 0.26 4.66
CA TYR A 144 -8.96 1.44 3.82
C TYR A 144 -10.14 2.29 4.31
N ARG A 145 -9.95 3.61 4.33
CA ARG A 145 -10.97 4.55 4.77
C ARG A 145 -11.81 4.95 3.56
N ILE A 146 -13.04 4.46 3.49
CA ILE A 146 -13.94 4.76 2.36
C ILE A 146 -15.04 5.68 2.87
N PRO A 147 -14.86 7.01 2.81
CA PRO A 147 -15.88 7.98 3.20
C PRO A 147 -17.05 8.02 2.23
N PHE A 148 -18.24 8.31 2.74
CA PHE A 148 -19.46 8.56 1.98
C PHE A 148 -20.33 9.60 2.70
N GLY A 149 -21.11 10.36 1.94
CA GLY A 149 -21.94 11.47 2.45
C GLY A 149 -23.43 11.16 2.51
N LYS A 150 -23.93 10.23 1.71
CA LYS A 150 -25.37 9.90 1.58
C LYS A 150 -25.64 8.41 1.75
N SER A 151 -24.81 7.57 1.15
CA SER A 151 -24.96 6.12 1.23
C SER A 151 -23.71 5.39 0.74
N ILE A 152 -23.60 4.13 1.13
CA ILE A 152 -22.62 3.18 0.60
C ILE A 152 -23.33 1.88 0.26
N ARG A 153 -23.01 1.31 -0.90
CA ARG A 153 -23.41 -0.06 -1.28
C ARG A 153 -22.16 -0.82 -1.68
N VAL A 154 -21.93 -1.95 -1.02
CA VAL A 154 -20.81 -2.86 -1.32
C VAL A 154 -21.36 -4.12 -1.96
N THR A 155 -20.78 -4.53 -3.08
CA THR A 155 -21.17 -5.75 -3.79
C THR A 155 -19.97 -6.66 -4.05
N GLY A 156 -20.26 -7.94 -4.24
CA GLY A 156 -19.31 -8.97 -4.63
C GLY A 156 -19.77 -9.70 -5.89
N GLN A 157 -18.85 -10.10 -6.73
CA GLN A 157 -19.10 -10.93 -7.92
C GLN A 157 -17.92 -11.86 -8.16
N LEU A 158 -18.17 -13.07 -8.65
CA LEU A 158 -17.09 -13.97 -9.03
C LEU A 158 -16.29 -13.41 -10.20
N GLY A 159 -14.97 -13.59 -10.15
CA GLY A 159 -14.07 -13.18 -11.21
C GLY A 159 -14.24 -14.00 -12.49
N ALA A 160 -13.63 -13.50 -13.57
CA ALA A 160 -13.64 -14.19 -14.86
C ALA A 160 -13.07 -15.62 -14.76
N GLY A 161 -13.69 -16.55 -15.49
CA GLY A 161 -13.31 -17.97 -15.55
C GLY A 161 -13.99 -18.87 -14.50
N VAL A 162 -14.75 -18.32 -13.55
CA VAL A 162 -15.51 -19.11 -12.58
C VAL A 162 -16.93 -19.31 -13.07
N GLY A 163 -17.31 -20.52 -13.48
CA GLY A 163 -18.60 -20.79 -14.14
C GLY A 163 -19.77 -21.16 -13.22
N LYS A 164 -19.54 -21.33 -11.91
CA LYS A 164 -20.54 -21.77 -10.94
C LYS A 164 -20.53 -20.87 -9.72
N ARG A 165 -21.70 -20.70 -9.09
CA ARG A 165 -21.85 -19.98 -7.81
C ARG A 165 -20.91 -20.55 -6.75
N GLN A 166 -20.36 -19.70 -5.90
CA GLN A 166 -19.44 -20.09 -4.82
C GLN A 166 -19.89 -19.54 -3.48
N VAL A 167 -19.43 -20.20 -2.42
CA VAL A 167 -19.67 -19.76 -1.04
C VAL A 167 -18.62 -18.73 -0.64
N PHE A 168 -19.05 -17.62 -0.03
CA PHE A 168 -18.22 -16.49 0.31
C PHE A 168 -18.54 -15.96 1.72
N TRP A 169 -17.52 -15.50 2.41
CA TRP A 169 -17.60 -14.89 3.73
C TRP A 169 -17.05 -13.48 3.69
N TRP A 170 -17.70 -12.58 4.42
CA TRP A 170 -17.23 -11.20 4.52
C TRP A 170 -17.55 -10.59 5.88
N ILE A 171 -16.77 -9.58 6.24
CA ILE A 171 -17.04 -8.65 7.33
C ILE A 171 -16.86 -7.24 6.76
N ILE A 172 -17.82 -6.36 6.97
CA ILE A 172 -17.72 -4.94 6.60
C ILE A 172 -18.17 -4.12 7.80
N ARG A 173 -17.33 -3.21 8.28
CA ARG A 173 -17.63 -2.30 9.40
C ARG A 173 -17.19 -0.89 9.09
N GLY A 174 -17.85 0.06 9.72
CA GLY A 174 -17.50 1.47 9.67
C GLY A 174 -18.16 2.27 10.77
N VAL A 175 -17.98 3.58 10.70
CA VAL A 175 -18.46 4.53 11.71
C VAL A 175 -19.10 5.72 11.02
N GLU A 176 -20.32 6.08 11.44
CA GLU A 176 -21.02 7.26 10.96
C GLU A 176 -20.29 8.54 11.37
N ASN A 177 -20.33 9.57 10.50
CA ASN A 177 -19.74 10.89 10.72
C ASN A 177 -18.23 10.89 11.06
N LEU A 178 -17.52 9.79 10.79
CA LEU A 178 -16.10 9.68 11.09
C LEU A 178 -15.28 10.55 10.12
N PRO A 179 -14.46 11.50 10.63
CA PRO A 179 -13.54 12.26 9.80
C PRO A 179 -12.45 11.34 9.24
N VAL A 180 -12.05 11.57 8.00
CA VAL A 180 -10.97 10.81 7.37
C VAL A 180 -9.70 11.66 7.37
N PHE A 181 -8.59 11.00 7.69
CA PHE A 181 -7.26 11.58 7.65
C PHE A 181 -6.39 10.78 6.69
N LEU A 182 -5.52 11.49 5.95
CA LEU A 182 -4.38 10.92 5.25
C LEU A 182 -3.12 11.34 6.02
N GLY A 183 -2.55 10.40 6.78
CA GLY A 183 -1.55 10.75 7.79
C GLY A 183 -2.13 11.75 8.80
N ASN A 184 -1.51 12.92 8.88
CA ASN A 184 -1.94 14.03 9.75
C ASN A 184 -2.86 15.04 9.04
N LEU A 185 -3.22 14.80 7.77
CA LEU A 185 -4.05 15.72 6.99
C LEU A 185 -5.51 15.33 7.11
N ARG A 186 -6.33 16.18 7.74
CA ARG A 186 -7.79 16.02 7.71
C ARG A 186 -8.30 16.27 6.29
N LEU A 187 -8.94 15.27 5.70
CA LEU A 187 -9.55 15.41 4.38
C LEU A 187 -10.86 16.20 4.45
N PRO A 188 -11.24 16.92 3.39
CA PRO A 188 -12.51 17.65 3.37
C PRO A 188 -13.71 16.69 3.38
N PRO A 189 -14.89 17.11 3.90
CA PRO A 189 -16.05 16.22 4.05
C PRO A 189 -16.59 15.59 2.76
N ASN A 190 -16.34 16.23 1.61
CA ASN A 190 -16.69 15.74 0.28
C ASN A 190 -15.64 14.79 -0.33
N ALA A 191 -14.49 14.56 0.34
CA ALA A 191 -13.49 13.63 -0.16
C ALA A 191 -14.07 12.21 -0.30
N ARG A 192 -13.80 11.56 -1.44
CA ARG A 192 -14.17 10.18 -1.75
C ARG A 192 -12.95 9.39 -2.20
N LEU A 193 -12.88 8.13 -1.79
CA LEU A 193 -11.83 7.22 -2.26
C LEU A 193 -12.25 6.63 -3.62
N HIS A 194 -11.40 6.81 -4.62
CA HIS A 194 -11.52 6.27 -5.95
C HIS A 194 -10.37 5.31 -6.25
N LEU A 195 -10.67 4.29 -7.06
CA LEU A 195 -9.66 3.39 -7.62
C LEU A 195 -9.62 3.56 -9.14
N GLN A 196 -8.46 3.93 -9.66
CA GLN A 196 -8.17 3.87 -11.09
C GLN A 196 -7.36 2.61 -11.41
N VAL A 197 -7.86 1.82 -12.35
CA VAL A 197 -7.18 0.63 -12.85
C VAL A 197 -6.70 0.89 -14.28
N ARG A 198 -5.46 0.49 -14.58
CA ARG A 198 -4.97 0.28 -15.95
C ARG A 198 -4.54 -1.16 -16.04
N GLU A 199 -5.25 -1.96 -16.82
CA GLU A 199 -5.13 -3.42 -16.79
C GLU A 199 -4.46 -3.95 -18.05
N ASN A 200 -3.47 -4.83 -17.88
CA ASN A 200 -2.81 -5.58 -18.95
C ASN A 200 -2.30 -4.71 -20.10
N VAL A 201 -1.73 -3.55 -19.77
CA VAL A 201 -1.19 -2.61 -20.76
C VAL A 201 0.13 -3.15 -21.30
N GLU A 202 0.18 -3.43 -22.61
CA GLU A 202 1.39 -3.85 -23.31
C GLU A 202 2.25 -2.63 -23.67
N LEU A 203 3.52 -2.67 -23.28
CA LEU A 203 4.46 -1.56 -23.38
C LEU A 203 5.74 -1.99 -24.10
N LYS A 204 6.17 -1.18 -25.06
CA LYS A 204 7.50 -1.29 -25.69
C LYS A 204 8.60 -0.88 -24.69
N PRO A 205 9.86 -1.29 -24.90
CA PRO A 205 10.98 -0.74 -24.15
C PRO A 205 10.96 0.79 -24.16
N LEU A 206 11.19 1.40 -23.01
CA LEU A 206 11.23 2.86 -22.79
C LEU A 206 9.93 3.62 -23.10
N GLN A 207 8.82 2.91 -23.35
CA GLN A 207 7.53 3.56 -23.53
C GLN A 207 7.04 4.17 -22.21
N MET A 208 6.61 5.43 -22.25
CA MET A 208 5.91 6.07 -21.14
C MET A 208 4.51 5.50 -20.98
N PHE A 209 4.13 5.25 -19.74
CA PHE A 209 2.84 4.75 -19.31
C PHE A 209 2.25 5.65 -18.23
N ASP A 210 1.14 6.30 -18.56
CA ASP A 210 0.37 7.07 -17.59
C ASP A 210 -0.49 6.10 -16.76
N ILE A 211 0.01 5.75 -15.57
CA ILE A 211 -0.66 4.81 -14.66
C ILE A 211 -1.91 5.41 -14.02
N CYS A 212 -1.96 6.73 -13.87
CA CYS A 212 -3.12 7.43 -13.34
C CYS A 212 -3.19 8.89 -13.81
N GLN A 213 -4.42 9.41 -13.99
CA GLN A 213 -4.69 10.83 -14.21
C GLN A 213 -5.96 11.25 -13.45
N ALA A 214 -5.88 12.32 -12.68
CA ALA A 214 -7.02 12.94 -12.01
C ALA A 214 -7.09 14.42 -12.44
N PRO A 215 -8.24 14.96 -12.85
CA PRO A 215 -8.32 16.34 -13.32
C PRO A 215 -8.54 17.37 -12.20
N GLY A 216 -8.99 16.94 -11.03
CA GLY A 216 -9.41 17.80 -9.92
C GLY A 216 -8.40 17.90 -8.78
N ALA A 217 -8.90 18.25 -7.60
CA ALA A 217 -8.13 18.25 -6.36
C ALA A 217 -8.21 16.88 -5.67
N GLY A 218 -7.13 16.51 -4.99
CA GLY A 218 -7.06 15.20 -4.38
C GLY A 218 -5.74 14.88 -3.72
N ALA A 219 -5.62 13.63 -3.30
CA ALA A 219 -4.44 13.07 -2.67
C ALA A 219 -4.20 11.63 -3.13
N LEU A 220 -2.95 11.29 -3.42
CA LEU A 220 -2.55 9.90 -3.66
C LEU A 220 -2.60 9.12 -2.34
N TYR A 221 -3.31 7.99 -2.34
CA TYR A 221 -3.41 7.12 -1.17
C TYR A 221 -2.50 5.89 -1.30
N GLN A 222 -2.62 5.16 -2.40
CA GLN A 222 -1.87 3.92 -2.62
C GLN A 222 -1.59 3.71 -4.11
N VAL A 223 -0.44 3.14 -4.43
CA VAL A 223 -0.11 2.60 -5.75
C VAL A 223 0.23 1.14 -5.61
N THR A 224 -0.40 0.31 -6.43
CA THR A 224 0.02 -1.07 -6.71
C THR A 224 0.45 -1.15 -8.16
N LEU A 225 1.58 -1.80 -8.42
CA LEU A 225 2.08 -2.07 -9.77
C LEU A 225 2.44 -3.55 -9.89
N SER A 226 1.90 -4.21 -10.92
CA SER A 226 2.20 -5.59 -11.30
C SER A 226 2.71 -5.63 -12.73
N VAL A 227 3.85 -6.27 -12.97
CA VAL A 227 4.54 -6.27 -14.27
C VAL A 227 5.02 -7.68 -14.62
N ALA A 228 4.84 -8.07 -15.89
CA ALA A 228 5.50 -9.20 -16.51
C ALA A 228 6.40 -8.73 -17.66
N SER A 229 7.61 -9.28 -17.75
CA SER A 229 8.57 -8.97 -18.82
C SER A 229 9.53 -10.15 -19.04
N LYS A 230 10.48 -10.04 -19.98
CA LYS A 230 11.53 -11.06 -20.20
C LYS A 230 12.81 -10.84 -19.39
N ASN A 231 12.91 -9.73 -18.69
CA ASN A 231 13.91 -9.50 -17.65
C ASN A 231 13.38 -8.47 -16.64
N PHE A 232 14.14 -8.20 -15.58
CA PHE A 232 13.77 -7.21 -14.56
C PHE A 232 14.24 -5.78 -14.87
N ASN A 233 14.74 -5.47 -16.07
CA ASN A 233 15.25 -4.11 -16.36
C ASN A 233 14.17 -3.02 -16.33
N PHE A 234 12.88 -3.40 -16.36
CA PHE A 234 11.80 -2.48 -16.05
C PHE A 234 11.89 -1.90 -14.63
N LEU A 235 12.60 -2.55 -13.72
CA LEU A 235 12.80 -2.05 -12.36
C LEU A 235 13.64 -0.77 -12.32
N GLU A 236 14.46 -0.46 -13.31
CA GLU A 236 15.21 0.80 -13.36
C GLU A 236 14.31 2.04 -13.55
N ALA A 237 13.02 1.84 -13.83
CA ALA A 237 12.10 2.92 -14.17
C ALA A 237 11.82 3.88 -13.01
N VAL A 238 11.90 5.17 -13.31
CA VAL A 238 11.56 6.25 -12.36
C VAL A 238 10.07 6.57 -12.39
N LEU A 239 9.43 6.63 -11.21
CA LEU A 239 8.07 7.15 -11.10
C LEU A 239 8.05 8.68 -11.11
N ARG A 240 7.13 9.24 -11.89
CA ARG A 240 7.02 10.67 -12.19
C ARG A 240 5.65 11.19 -11.86
N ALA A 241 5.56 12.18 -10.99
CA ALA A 241 4.34 12.89 -10.66
C ALA A 241 4.33 14.28 -11.33
N TYR A 242 3.29 14.58 -12.07
CA TYR A 242 3.00 15.91 -12.60
C TYR A 242 1.82 16.46 -11.80
N LEU A 243 2.05 17.54 -11.07
CA LEU A 243 1.08 18.15 -10.15
C LEU A 243 0.59 19.47 -10.74
N ASP A 244 -0.71 19.74 -10.66
CA ASP A 244 -1.31 21.05 -10.92
C ASP A 244 -0.99 21.65 -12.29
N GLY A 245 -0.85 20.78 -13.31
CA GLY A 245 -0.52 21.17 -14.68
C GLY A 245 0.96 21.44 -14.94
N ALA A 246 1.86 21.11 -14.01
CA ALA A 246 3.30 21.24 -14.21
C ALA A 246 3.79 20.43 -15.42
N HIS A 247 4.69 21.03 -16.21
CA HIS A 247 5.35 20.35 -17.33
C HIS A 247 6.53 19.48 -16.88
N GLU A 248 7.20 19.88 -15.80
CA GLU A 248 8.27 19.11 -15.18
C GLU A 248 7.70 18.15 -14.14
N ALA A 249 8.20 16.92 -14.13
CA ALA A 249 7.80 15.93 -13.15
C ALA A 249 8.57 16.10 -11.84
N LEU A 250 7.87 15.98 -10.72
CA LEU A 250 8.48 15.55 -9.47
C LEU A 250 8.85 14.07 -9.60
N LEU A 251 10.15 13.75 -9.48
CA LEU A 251 10.62 12.37 -9.47
C LEU A 251 10.36 11.78 -8.07
N LEU A 252 9.61 10.68 -8.02
CA LEU A 252 9.26 10.01 -6.76
C LEU A 252 10.23 8.87 -6.40
N SER A 253 11.17 8.55 -7.30
CA SER A 253 12.14 7.49 -7.10
C SER A 253 13.34 7.61 -8.05
N SER A 254 14.40 6.85 -7.78
CA SER A 254 15.51 6.61 -8.71
C SER A 254 15.34 5.32 -9.53
N GLY A 255 14.47 4.42 -9.08
CA GLY A 255 14.05 3.18 -9.75
C GLY A 255 12.68 2.74 -9.22
N THR A 256 12.10 1.72 -9.82
CA THR A 256 10.82 1.15 -9.41
C THR A 256 10.97 0.42 -8.10
N GLU A 257 12.08 -0.29 -7.88
CA GLU A 257 12.36 -0.88 -6.58
C GLU A 257 12.46 0.17 -5.49
N ASP A 258 13.12 1.29 -5.77
CA ASP A 258 13.29 2.37 -4.81
C ASP A 258 11.94 3.02 -4.48
N TYR A 259 11.06 3.16 -5.48
CA TYR A 259 9.69 3.62 -5.24
C TYR A 259 8.95 2.72 -4.27
N PHE A 260 9.15 1.40 -4.31
CA PHE A 260 8.49 0.47 -3.40
C PHE A 260 9.31 0.20 -2.12
N LEU A 261 10.33 1.01 -1.82
CA LEU A 261 11.25 0.87 -0.68
C LEU A 261 12.09 -0.42 -0.68
N GLY A 262 12.30 -0.97 -1.87
CA GLY A 262 13.29 -1.99 -2.14
C GLY A 262 14.64 -1.35 -2.45
N THR A 263 15.59 -2.20 -2.81
CA THR A 263 16.88 -1.78 -3.36
C THR A 263 17.52 -2.96 -4.10
N TYR A 264 18.45 -2.70 -5.02
CA TYR A 264 19.19 -3.71 -5.76
C TYR A 264 18.26 -4.80 -6.34
N TYR A 265 17.22 -4.41 -7.07
CA TYR A 265 16.26 -5.34 -7.69
C TYR A 265 15.60 -6.30 -6.68
N PHE A 266 15.38 -5.83 -5.45
CA PHE A 266 14.80 -6.59 -4.35
C PHE A 266 15.60 -7.86 -3.98
N ASN A 267 16.93 -7.76 -3.93
CA ASN A 267 17.82 -8.89 -3.64
C ASN A 267 17.63 -9.55 -2.26
N ARG A 268 16.80 -8.98 -1.38
CA ARG A 268 16.41 -9.55 -0.08
C ARG A 268 15.06 -10.30 -0.11
N GLY A 269 14.43 -10.43 -1.27
CA GLY A 269 13.17 -11.15 -1.43
C GLY A 269 11.94 -10.32 -1.05
N MET A 270 10.80 -11.00 -0.95
CA MET A 270 9.51 -10.40 -0.62
C MET A 270 9.50 -9.84 0.81
N TYR A 271 8.78 -8.74 1.00
CA TYR A 271 8.58 -8.12 2.30
C TYR A 271 7.24 -7.39 2.37
N HIS A 272 6.80 -7.16 3.61
CA HIS A 272 5.56 -6.46 3.91
C HIS A 272 5.86 -5.47 5.05
N LEU A 273 5.82 -4.18 4.74
CA LEU A 273 6.02 -3.08 5.69
C LEU A 273 4.71 -2.29 5.83
N PRO A 274 4.55 -1.46 6.87
CA PRO A 274 3.36 -0.62 7.03
C PRO A 274 3.06 0.26 5.81
N ILE A 275 4.09 0.78 5.14
CA ILE A 275 3.96 1.75 4.05
C ILE A 275 4.26 1.21 2.65
N ALA A 276 4.88 0.03 2.52
CA ALA A 276 5.20 -0.57 1.22
C ALA A 276 5.42 -2.08 1.31
N GLY A 277 5.36 -2.78 0.19
CA GLY A 277 5.65 -4.21 0.16
C GLY A 277 5.89 -4.75 -1.24
N LEU A 278 6.73 -5.78 -1.30
CA LEU A 278 6.91 -6.66 -2.46
C LEU A 278 6.14 -7.95 -2.20
N THR A 279 5.02 -8.13 -2.88
CA THR A 279 4.09 -9.26 -2.66
C THR A 279 4.31 -10.42 -3.63
N HIS A 280 5.02 -10.18 -4.74
CA HIS A 280 5.38 -11.21 -5.69
C HIS A 280 6.64 -10.82 -6.46
N LYS A 281 7.58 -11.75 -6.58
CA LYS A 281 8.71 -11.63 -7.51
C LYS A 281 9.21 -13.01 -7.91
N GLU A 282 9.15 -13.31 -9.20
CA GLU A 282 9.63 -14.59 -9.73
C GLU A 282 10.26 -14.42 -11.11
N GLN A 283 11.09 -15.39 -11.48
CA GLN A 283 11.43 -15.68 -12.86
C GLN A 283 11.02 -17.12 -13.11
N ASP A 284 10.09 -17.35 -14.04
CA ASP A 284 9.65 -18.71 -14.38
C ASP A 284 10.66 -19.44 -15.28
N ALA A 285 10.41 -20.74 -15.52
CA ALA A 285 11.28 -21.59 -16.32
C ALA A 285 11.44 -21.11 -17.77
N ASP A 286 10.47 -20.35 -18.29
CA ASP A 286 10.48 -19.75 -19.63
C ASP A 286 11.13 -18.35 -19.65
N GLY A 287 11.77 -17.97 -18.54
CA GLY A 287 12.48 -16.71 -18.34
C GLY A 287 11.58 -15.50 -18.15
N THR A 288 10.26 -15.68 -18.01
CA THR A 288 9.33 -14.57 -17.76
C THR A 288 9.51 -14.10 -16.32
N CYS A 289 9.87 -12.84 -16.18
CA CYS A 289 10.03 -12.15 -14.91
C CYS A 289 8.71 -11.50 -14.52
N ARG A 290 8.16 -11.84 -13.35
CA ARG A 290 6.92 -11.30 -12.81
C ARG A 290 7.18 -10.60 -11.49
N PHE A 291 6.43 -9.53 -11.26
CA PHE A 291 6.57 -8.63 -10.12
C PHE A 291 5.21 -8.10 -9.69
N SER A 292 5.01 -7.89 -8.38
CA SER A 292 3.92 -7.09 -7.84
C SER A 292 4.33 -6.42 -6.53
N ALA A 293 4.07 -5.13 -6.40
CA ALA A 293 4.35 -4.36 -5.20
C ALA A 293 3.31 -3.29 -4.95
N TYR A 294 3.27 -2.80 -3.71
CA TYR A 294 2.41 -1.70 -3.28
C TYR A 294 3.18 -0.66 -2.46
N ARG A 295 2.71 0.59 -2.48
CA ARG A 295 3.14 1.69 -1.59
C ARG A 295 1.95 2.55 -1.20
N PHE A 296 1.85 2.87 0.08
CA PHE A 296 0.95 3.87 0.66
C PHE A 296 1.65 5.22 0.77
N HIS A 297 0.89 6.30 0.70
CA HIS A 297 1.35 7.69 0.84
C HIS A 297 0.68 8.40 2.02
N GLU A 298 0.51 7.69 3.13
CA GLU A 298 -0.09 8.27 4.34
C GLU A 298 0.92 9.10 5.13
N ASP A 299 2.15 8.60 5.25
CA ASP A 299 3.22 9.25 6.02
C ASP A 299 3.99 10.29 5.16
N ASP A 300 3.84 10.24 3.84
CA ASP A 300 4.47 11.11 2.83
C ASP A 300 3.46 11.55 1.76
N PRO A 301 2.40 12.29 2.14
CA PRO A 301 1.26 12.56 1.26
C PRO A 301 1.63 13.37 0.02
N ILE A 302 1.12 12.92 -1.13
CA ILE A 302 1.18 13.64 -2.40
C ILE A 302 -0.19 14.26 -2.67
N ILE A 303 -0.26 15.59 -2.54
CA ILE A 303 -1.49 16.39 -2.66
C ILE A 303 -1.46 17.20 -3.96
N PHE A 304 -2.62 17.39 -4.57
CA PHE A 304 -2.80 18.18 -5.78
C PHE A 304 -4.14 18.92 -5.76
N GLN A 305 -4.25 20.00 -6.52
CA GLN A 305 -5.37 20.95 -6.54
C GLN A 305 -6.00 21.12 -7.93
N LYS A 306 -5.20 21.05 -9.00
CA LYS A 306 -5.60 21.35 -10.39
C LYS A 306 -5.24 20.23 -11.34
N GLY A 307 -5.26 19.01 -10.82
CA GLY A 307 -4.98 17.79 -11.55
C GLY A 307 -3.64 17.15 -11.19
N PHE A 308 -3.57 15.88 -11.52
CA PHE A 308 -2.48 14.98 -11.21
C PHE A 308 -2.30 13.98 -12.34
N ARG A 309 -1.05 13.73 -12.71
CA ARG A 309 -0.69 12.63 -13.59
C ARG A 309 0.47 11.88 -12.96
N LEU A 310 0.28 10.58 -12.78
CA LEU A 310 1.33 9.67 -12.34
C LEU A 310 1.75 8.81 -13.52
N ALA A 311 3.05 8.81 -13.81
CA ALA A 311 3.60 8.12 -14.95
C ALA A 311 4.78 7.23 -14.56
N TRP A 312 4.91 6.13 -15.28
CA TRP A 312 5.95 5.12 -15.15
C TRP A 312 6.50 4.80 -16.54
N ARG A 313 7.78 4.48 -16.67
CA ARG A 313 8.38 4.14 -17.95
C ARG A 313 8.75 2.67 -17.98
N ASN A 314 8.62 1.98 -19.11
CA ASN A 314 9.06 0.58 -19.19
C ASN A 314 10.60 0.47 -19.30
N GLY A 315 11.28 0.56 -18.16
CA GLY A 315 12.73 0.74 -18.05
C GLY A 315 13.15 2.21 -18.01
N GLU A 316 14.45 2.46 -17.95
CA GLU A 316 14.99 3.82 -17.85
C GLU A 316 16.24 3.97 -18.72
N GLU A 317 16.66 5.21 -18.94
CA GLU A 317 17.78 5.60 -19.79
C GLU A 317 18.34 6.92 -19.30
N LYS A 318 19.61 7.17 -19.60
CA LYS A 318 20.27 8.44 -19.38
C LYS A 318 21.08 8.80 -20.60
N ASP A 319 20.93 10.02 -21.10
CA ASP A 319 21.63 10.54 -22.28
C ASP A 319 21.52 9.61 -23.51
N GLY A 320 20.31 9.05 -23.72
CA GLY A 320 20.01 8.11 -24.82
C GLY A 320 20.59 6.70 -24.64
N LYS A 321 21.20 6.41 -23.47
CA LYS A 321 21.72 5.09 -23.12
C LYS A 321 20.77 4.39 -22.13
N PRO A 322 20.12 3.28 -22.50
CA PRO A 322 19.28 2.52 -21.60
C PRO A 322 20.06 1.91 -20.43
N TYR A 323 19.42 1.80 -19.27
CA TYR A 323 19.93 0.98 -18.17
C TYR A 323 19.60 -0.49 -18.46
N GLY A 324 20.65 -1.26 -18.79
CA GLY A 324 20.55 -2.64 -19.26
C GLY A 324 19.82 -2.77 -20.59
N SER A 325 18.96 -3.78 -20.73
CA SER A 325 18.26 -4.08 -21.98
C SER A 325 16.75 -4.27 -21.74
N PRO A 326 15.99 -3.19 -21.49
CA PRO A 326 14.55 -3.28 -21.21
C PRO A 326 13.81 -4.00 -22.34
N GLN A 327 12.86 -4.85 -21.97
CA GLN A 327 12.08 -5.67 -22.89
C GLN A 327 10.63 -5.17 -22.95
N HIS A 328 9.84 -5.75 -23.85
CA HIS A 328 8.40 -5.55 -23.83
C HIS A 328 7.84 -6.02 -22.47
N SER A 329 6.90 -5.26 -21.92
CA SER A 329 6.31 -5.55 -20.62
C SER A 329 4.80 -5.43 -20.69
N ARG A 330 4.11 -6.32 -19.95
CA ARG A 330 2.69 -6.17 -19.65
C ARG A 330 2.55 -5.66 -18.22
N ALA A 331 1.91 -4.50 -18.06
CA ALA A 331 1.75 -3.84 -16.77
C ALA A 331 0.28 -3.67 -16.39
N THR A 332 -0.02 -3.93 -15.12
CA THR A 332 -1.30 -3.61 -14.48
C THR A 332 -1.04 -2.71 -13.29
N SER A 333 -1.80 -1.62 -13.16
CA SER A 333 -1.71 -0.69 -12.03
C SER A 333 -3.07 -0.49 -11.37
N TYR A 334 -3.05 -0.38 -10.04
CA TYR A 334 -4.19 0.00 -9.20
C TYR A 334 -3.74 1.23 -8.41
N VAL A 335 -4.32 2.38 -8.72
CA VAL A 335 -3.98 3.65 -8.08
C VAL A 335 -5.20 4.16 -7.33
N TRP A 336 -5.03 4.29 -6.02
CA TRP A 336 -6.06 4.75 -5.10
C TRP A 336 -5.84 6.23 -4.79
N LEU A 337 -6.89 7.01 -4.93
CA LEU A 337 -6.88 8.47 -4.75
C LEU A 337 -8.04 8.88 -3.86
N TYR A 338 -7.82 9.83 -2.96
CA TYR A 338 -8.91 10.65 -2.47
C TYR A 338 -9.12 11.82 -3.42
N GLU A 339 -10.35 12.07 -3.86
CA GLU A 339 -10.72 13.21 -4.71
C GLU A 339 -11.87 14.00 -4.04
N TRP A 340 -11.91 15.32 -4.21
CA TRP A 340 -12.94 16.19 -3.60
C TRP A 340 -13.40 17.34 -4.50
#